data_AF-A0A963TYF4-F1
#
_entry.id   AF-A0A963TYF4-F1
#
_cell.length_a   1.000
_cell.length_b   1.000
_cell.length_c   1.000
_cell.angle_alpha   90.00
_cell.angle_beta   90.00
_cell.angle_gamma   90.00
#
_symmetry.space_group_name_H-M   'P 1'
#
loop_
_entity.id
_entity.type
_entity.pdbx_description
1 polymer ?
#
loop_
_entity_poly.entity_id
_entity_poly.type
_entity_poly.pdbx_seq_one_letter_code
_entity_poly.pdbx_strand_id
1 'polypeptide(L)'
;ETRLVWAATTATFLPYVFALANKHFGLNLISLLAQQVVIVLIPPLALIFLNNNFHVVHHSHPNLPWYALPAKFRAAREQYLARNEGYYYRSYAEIFRYYFWRAKDPVPHPLFHRD
;
A
#
# COMPACT_ATOMS: atom_id res chain seq x y z
N GLU A 1 19.68 -1.81 35.35
CA GLU A 1 18.67 -0.79 34.98
C GLU A 1 19.10 0.04 33.78
N THR A 2 20.15 0.87 33.87
CA THR A 2 20.62 1.74 32.76
C THR A 2 20.78 1.03 31.39
N ARG A 3 21.31 -0.21 31.36
CA ARG A 3 21.43 -1.01 30.12
C ARG A 3 20.08 -1.29 29.43
N LEU A 4 18.99 -1.48 30.18
CA LEU A 4 17.63 -1.65 29.63
C LEU A 4 17.11 -0.34 29.02
N VAL A 5 17.37 0.80 29.68
CA VAL A 5 17.01 2.12 29.15
C VAL A 5 17.74 2.39 27.84
N TRP A 6 19.07 2.22 27.80
CA TRP A 6 19.86 2.40 26.58
C TRP A 6 19.45 1.45 25.46
N ALA A 7 19.12 0.19 25.76
CA ALA A 7 18.60 -0.75 24.77
C ALA A 7 17.24 -0.31 24.21
N ALA A 8 16.29 0.07 25.06
CA ALA A 8 14.95 0.52 24.66
C ALA A 8 14.97 1.83 23.85
N THR A 9 15.78 2.81 24.29
CA THR A 9 16.00 4.06 23.56
C THR A 9 16.60 3.78 22.18
N THR A 10 17.64 2.94 22.08
CA THR A 10 18.26 2.61 20.79
C THR A 10 17.30 1.85 19.87
N ALA A 11 16.57 0.86 20.41
CA ALA A 11 15.60 0.06 19.66
C ALA A 11 14.41 0.87 19.11
N THR A 12 14.08 2.02 19.73
CA THR A 12 13.01 2.91 19.26
C THR A 12 13.54 4.00 18.34
N PHE A 13 14.65 4.65 18.73
CA PHE A 13 15.17 5.82 18.04
C PHE A 13 15.81 5.45 16.69
N LEU A 14 16.53 4.34 16.63
CA LEU A 14 17.30 3.96 15.45
C LEU A 14 16.40 3.58 14.24
N PRO A 15 15.32 2.77 14.40
CA PRO A 15 14.33 2.56 13.35
C PRO A 15 13.55 3.83 12.99
N TYR A 16 13.26 4.71 13.95
CA TYR A 16 12.55 5.96 13.69
C TYR A 16 13.37 6.93 12.83
N VAL A 17 14.66 7.11 13.15
CA VAL A 17 15.59 7.92 12.35
C VAL A 17 15.78 7.29 10.96
N PHE A 18 15.91 5.97 10.86
CA PHE A 18 15.99 5.28 9.56
C PHE A 18 14.74 5.50 8.71
N ALA A 19 13.54 5.41 9.29
CA ALA A 19 12.28 5.68 8.60
C ALA A 19 12.16 7.16 8.18
N LEU A 20 12.59 8.10 9.02
CA LEU A 20 12.60 9.52 8.71
C LEU A 20 13.58 9.85 7.57
N ALA A 21 14.79 9.27 7.60
CA ALA A 21 15.78 9.41 6.53
C ALA A 21 15.26 8.81 5.21
N ASN A 22 14.72 7.59 5.23
CA ASN A 22 14.11 6.96 4.05
C ASN A 22 13.00 7.83 3.44
N LYS A 23 12.17 8.47 4.28
CA LYS A 23 11.12 9.40 3.85
C LYS A 23 11.68 10.72 3.30
N HIS A 24 12.71 11.28 3.94
CA HIS A 24 13.27 12.58 3.57
C HIS A 24 14.09 12.52 2.28
N PHE A 25 14.87 11.46 2.10
CA PHE A 25 15.72 11.23 0.92
C PHE A 25 15.02 10.45 -0.20
N GLY A 26 13.75 10.05 -0.02
CA GLY A 26 12.98 9.34 -1.05
C GLY A 26 13.55 7.97 -1.44
N LEU A 27 14.30 7.32 -0.54
CA LEU A 27 15.10 6.12 -0.84
C LEU A 27 14.25 4.87 -1.12
N ASN A 28 12.94 4.90 -0.79
CA ASN A 28 11.96 3.83 -1.01
C ASN A 28 12.30 2.45 -0.41
N LEU A 29 13.31 2.36 0.47
CA LEU A 29 13.76 1.14 1.16
C LEU A 29 12.69 0.56 2.11
N ILE A 30 11.70 1.36 2.51
CA ILE A 30 10.54 0.96 3.34
C ILE A 30 9.21 1.25 2.61
N SER A 31 9.19 1.12 1.28
CA SER A 31 7.97 1.22 0.45
C SER A 31 7.57 -0.14 -0.13
N LEU A 32 6.46 -0.15 -0.88
CA LEU A 32 5.89 -1.20 -1.76
C LEU A 32 4.64 -1.94 -1.23
N LEU A 33 4.74 -2.85 -0.27
CA LEU A 33 3.65 -3.82 -0.03
C LEU A 33 2.37 -3.25 0.62
N ALA A 34 2.48 -2.20 1.43
CA ALA A 34 1.37 -1.76 2.30
C ALA A 34 0.28 -0.90 1.61
N GLN A 35 0.47 -0.49 0.35
CA GLN A 35 -0.38 0.52 -0.30
C GLN A 35 -0.97 0.11 -1.67
N GLN A 36 -0.62 -1.06 -2.20
CA GLN A 36 -0.91 -1.45 -3.59
C GLN A 36 -2.30 -2.06 -3.83
N VAL A 37 -3.37 -1.26 -3.73
CA VAL A 37 -4.64 -1.57 -4.43
C VAL A 37 -5.30 -0.29 -4.99
N VAL A 38 -5.40 -0.23 -6.32
CA VAL A 38 -6.31 0.65 -7.07
C VAL A 38 -7.02 -0.19 -8.13
N ILE A 39 -8.32 -0.46 -7.96
CA ILE A 39 -9.16 -1.22 -8.92
C ILE A 39 -10.48 -0.47 -9.21
N VAL A 40 -11.02 -0.68 -10.42
CA VAL A 40 -12.33 -0.23 -10.95
C VAL A 40 -12.92 -1.36 -11.81
N LEU A 41 -14.14 -1.37 -12.37
CA LEU A 41 -15.39 -0.68 -12.05
C LEU A 41 -16.53 -1.69 -12.31
N ILE A 42 -16.61 -2.79 -11.54
CA ILE A 42 -17.64 -3.84 -11.73
C ILE A 42 -18.31 -4.17 -10.38
N PRO A 43 -19.66 -4.25 -10.28
CA PRO A 43 -20.36 -4.00 -9.02
C PRO A 43 -20.14 -4.97 -7.85
N PRO A 44 -20.25 -6.31 -8.00
CA PRO A 44 -20.40 -7.18 -6.82
C PRO A 44 -19.17 -7.16 -5.91
N LEU A 45 -17.97 -7.37 -6.47
CA LEU A 45 -16.73 -7.39 -5.68
C LEU A 45 -16.42 -6.02 -5.07
N ALA A 46 -16.56 -4.93 -5.83
CA ALA A 46 -16.30 -3.59 -5.31
C ALA A 46 -17.26 -3.21 -4.16
N LEU A 47 -18.53 -3.63 -4.22
CA LEU A 47 -19.50 -3.39 -3.14
C LEU A 47 -19.27 -4.29 -1.93
N ILE A 48 -18.97 -5.59 -2.14
CA ILE A 48 -18.64 -6.54 -1.05
C ILE A 48 -17.42 -6.06 -0.25
N PHE A 49 -16.41 -5.49 -0.94
CA PHE A 49 -15.24 -4.90 -0.30
C PHE A 49 -15.37 -3.41 0.02
N LEU A 50 -16.58 -2.84 0.01
CA LEU A 50 -16.85 -1.44 0.38
C LEU A 50 -15.88 -0.44 -0.30
N ASN A 51 -15.65 -0.58 -1.60
CA ASN A 51 -14.71 0.23 -2.38
C ASN A 51 -13.26 0.30 -1.81
N ASN A 52 -12.85 -0.60 -0.89
CA ASN A 52 -11.49 -0.63 -0.32
C ASN A 52 -10.42 -0.93 -1.38
N ASN A 53 -10.83 -1.35 -2.57
CA ASN A 53 -10.01 -1.32 -3.79
C ASN A 53 -9.51 0.09 -4.18
N PHE A 54 -9.89 1.18 -3.52
CA PHE A 54 -9.24 2.49 -3.59
C PHE A 54 -8.38 2.73 -2.34
N HIS A 55 -7.54 1.75 -1.98
CA HIS A 55 -6.82 1.67 -0.71
C HIS A 55 -5.95 2.92 -0.44
N VAL A 56 -5.27 3.42 -1.47
CA VAL A 56 -4.48 4.66 -1.44
C VAL A 56 -5.35 5.89 -1.08
N VAL A 57 -6.59 5.94 -1.56
CA VAL A 57 -7.53 7.04 -1.29
C VAL A 57 -8.06 6.94 0.13
N HIS A 58 -8.39 5.72 0.58
CA HIS A 58 -8.83 5.45 1.96
C HIS A 58 -7.73 5.82 2.96
N HIS A 59 -6.49 5.38 2.77
CA HIS A 59 -5.37 5.78 3.63
C HIS A 59 -5.07 7.29 3.58
N SER A 60 -5.33 7.96 2.45
CA SER A 60 -5.21 9.42 2.35
C SER A 60 -6.37 10.16 3.05
N HIS A 61 -7.53 9.53 3.22
CA HIS A 61 -8.76 10.12 3.74
C HIS A 61 -9.55 9.07 4.57
N PRO A 62 -9.07 8.66 5.76
CA PRO A 62 -9.66 7.55 6.52
C PRO A 62 -11.12 7.81 6.95
N ASN A 63 -11.48 9.09 7.12
CA ASN A 63 -12.83 9.52 7.49
C ASN A 63 -13.79 9.62 6.28
N LEU A 64 -13.32 9.38 5.05
CA LEU A 64 -14.18 9.45 3.86
C LEU A 64 -15.03 8.17 3.76
N PRO A 65 -16.37 8.27 3.66
CA PRO A 65 -17.21 7.09 3.58
C PRO A 65 -16.94 6.31 2.29
N TRP A 66 -17.08 4.99 2.37
CA TRP A 66 -16.72 4.04 1.32
C TRP A 66 -17.37 4.34 -0.04
N TYR A 67 -18.60 4.82 -0.08
CA TYR A 67 -19.31 5.16 -1.32
C TYR A 67 -18.73 6.40 -2.03
N ALA A 68 -17.99 7.26 -1.32
CA ALA A 68 -17.38 8.48 -1.87
C ALA A 68 -15.93 8.27 -2.38
N LEU A 69 -15.26 7.18 -1.98
CA LEU A 69 -13.92 6.80 -2.46
C LEU A 69 -13.79 6.83 -4.00
N PRO A 70 -14.74 6.29 -4.81
CA PRO A 70 -14.60 6.28 -6.27
C PRO A 70 -14.68 7.68 -6.89
N ALA A 71 -15.49 8.58 -6.30
CA ALA A 71 -15.61 9.95 -6.77
C ALA A 71 -14.33 10.74 -6.45
N LYS A 72 -13.81 10.60 -5.22
CA LYS A 72 -12.55 11.22 -4.79
C LYS A 72 -11.36 10.73 -5.61
N PHE A 73 -11.30 9.43 -5.93
CA PHE A 73 -10.28 8.88 -6.83
C PHE A 73 -10.34 9.53 -8.22
N ARG A 74 -11.52 9.58 -8.85
CA ARG A 74 -11.68 10.17 -10.19
C ARG A 74 -11.23 11.64 -10.24
N ALA A 75 -11.53 12.41 -9.19
CA ALA A 75 -11.16 13.83 -9.11
C ALA A 75 -9.64 14.11 -9.03
N ALA A 76 -8.82 13.15 -8.60
CA ALA A 76 -7.38 13.32 -8.44
C ALA A 76 -6.59 12.06 -8.90
N ARG A 77 -7.08 11.40 -9.95
CA ARG A 77 -6.58 10.08 -10.41
C ARG A 77 -5.06 10.06 -10.60
N GLU A 78 -4.51 11.05 -11.29
CA GLU A 78 -3.07 11.12 -11.59
C GLU A 78 -2.22 11.24 -10.33
N GLN A 79 -2.67 12.02 -9.34
CA GLN A 79 -1.98 12.17 -8.06
C GLN A 79 -1.96 10.85 -7.27
N TYR A 80 -3.06 10.11 -7.26
CA TYR A 80 -3.12 8.80 -6.61
C TYR A 80 -2.30 7.73 -7.35
N LEU A 81 -2.27 7.78 -8.69
CA LEU A 81 -1.44 6.86 -9.47
C LEU A 81 0.06 7.16 -9.32
N ALA A 82 0.47 8.43 -9.30
CA ALA A 82 1.86 8.80 -9.03
C ALA A 82 2.32 8.34 -7.63
N ARG A 83 1.45 8.44 -6.62
CA ARG A 83 1.71 7.92 -5.26
C ARG A 83 1.73 6.40 -5.17
N ASN A 84 1.05 5.70 -6.07
CA ASN A 84 0.98 4.24 -6.12
C ASN A 84 1.96 3.64 -7.14
N GLU A 85 2.99 4.38 -7.56
CA GLU A 85 4.00 3.94 -8.54
C GLU A 85 3.39 3.44 -9.87
N GLY A 86 2.24 3.99 -10.27
CA GLY A 86 1.49 3.58 -11.46
C GLY A 86 0.71 2.28 -11.32
N TYR A 87 0.74 1.62 -10.15
CA TYR A 87 0.07 0.34 -9.91
C TYR A 87 -1.46 0.49 -10.03
N TYR A 88 -2.02 -0.03 -11.13
CA TYR A 88 -3.40 0.14 -11.53
C TYR A 88 -3.88 -1.02 -12.39
N TYR A 89 -5.06 -1.56 -12.08
CA TYR A 89 -5.75 -2.53 -12.94
C TYR A 89 -7.12 -1.99 -13.34
N ARG A 90 -7.45 -2.16 -14.62
CA ARG A 90 -8.71 -1.68 -15.21
C ARG A 90 -9.92 -2.50 -14.75
N SER A 91 -9.73 -3.78 -14.41
CA SER A 91 -10.76 -4.66 -13.85
C SER A 91 -10.20 -5.92 -13.20
N TYR A 92 -11.02 -6.61 -12.39
CA TYR A 92 -10.70 -7.95 -11.88
C TYR A 92 -10.44 -8.97 -13.00
N ALA A 93 -11.07 -8.82 -14.19
CA ALA A 93 -10.82 -9.70 -15.32
C ALA A 93 -9.39 -9.55 -15.89
N GLU A 94 -8.78 -8.38 -15.75
CA GLU A 94 -7.38 -8.17 -16.11
C GLU A 94 -6.42 -8.89 -15.16
N ILE A 95 -6.66 -8.77 -13.84
CA ILE A 95 -5.93 -9.50 -12.80
C ILE A 95 -6.08 -11.01 -13.03
N PHE A 96 -7.30 -11.49 -13.26
CA PHE A 96 -7.58 -12.90 -13.57
C PHE A 96 -6.79 -13.35 -14.82
N ARG A 97 -6.85 -12.61 -15.93
CA ARG A 97 -6.14 -12.97 -17.15
C ARG A 97 -4.61 -13.07 -16.96
N TYR A 98 -4.01 -12.21 -16.15
CA TYR A 98 -2.56 -12.24 -15.90
C TYR A 98 -2.14 -13.28 -14.86
N TYR A 99 -2.97 -13.53 -13.83
CA TYR A 99 -2.56 -14.21 -12.60
C TYR A 99 -3.41 -15.43 -12.20
N PHE A 100 -4.38 -15.86 -13.01
CA PHE A 100 -5.20 -17.06 -12.71
C PHE A 100 -4.36 -18.34 -12.55
N TRP A 101 -3.28 -18.47 -13.33
CA TRP A 101 -2.33 -19.60 -13.26
C TRP A 101 -0.91 -19.18 -12.86
N ARG A 102 -0.70 -17.96 -12.35
CA ARG A 102 0.63 -17.41 -12.01
C ARG A 102 0.53 -16.56 -10.74
N ALA A 103 1.45 -16.77 -9.80
CA ALA A 103 1.53 -15.92 -8.61
C ALA A 103 1.70 -14.44 -9.01
N LYS A 104 0.90 -13.54 -8.41
CA LYS A 104 0.98 -12.10 -8.68
C LYS A 104 2.28 -11.51 -8.16
N ASP A 105 2.53 -11.74 -6.87
CA ASP A 105 3.77 -11.40 -6.17
C ASP A 105 4.33 -12.66 -5.50
N PRO A 106 5.64 -12.78 -5.33
CA PRO A 106 6.21 -13.77 -4.42
C PRO A 106 5.80 -13.44 -2.99
N VAL A 107 5.31 -14.44 -2.25
CA VAL A 107 4.93 -14.29 -0.83
C VAL A 107 6.18 -13.95 -0.02
N PRO A 108 6.23 -12.78 0.66
CA PRO A 108 7.34 -12.46 1.55
C PRO A 108 7.27 -13.40 2.76
N HIS A 109 8.24 -14.31 2.88
CA HIS A 109 8.30 -15.24 4.00
C HIS A 109 9.47 -14.86 4.92
N PRO A 110 9.30 -14.83 6.25
CA PRO A 110 10.38 -14.43 7.18
C PRO A 110 11.66 -15.26 7.07
N LEU A 111 11.56 -16.52 6.58
CA LEU A 111 12.71 -17.41 6.37
C LEU A 111 13.31 -17.35 4.95
N PHE A 112 12.72 -16.59 4.03
CA PHE A 112 13.26 -16.38 2.69
C PHE A 112 13.83 -14.96 2.59
N HIS A 113 15.05 -14.78 3.10
CA HIS A 113 15.86 -13.66 2.69
C HIS A 113 16.17 -13.77 1.20
N ARG A 114 16.10 -12.64 0.49
CA ARG A 114 16.66 -12.51 -0.85
C ARG A 114 18.14 -12.18 -0.69
N ASP A 115 18.98 -13.00 -1.31
CA ASP A 115 20.36 -12.65 -1.65
C ASP A 115 20.40 -11.48 -2.65
#